data_AF-A0A562IU45-F1
#
_entry.id   AF-A0A562IU45-F1
#
_cell.length_a   1.000
_cell.length_b   1.000
_cell.length_c   1.000
_cell.angle_alpha   90.00
_cell.angle_beta   90.00
_cell.angle_gamma   90.00
#
_symmetry.space_group_name_H-M   'P 1'
#
loop_
_entity.id
_entity.type
_entity.pdbx_description
1 polymer ?
#
loop_
_entity_poly.entity_id
_entity_poly.type
_entity_poly.pdbx_seq_one_letter_code
_entity_poly.pdbx_strand_id
1 'polypeptide(L)'
;MPELATEQLAPDFFDVRRQSAVSADTVRREVAEPDSPVLVDFDHTLVATNSTELFIAHCRPSLVVAVIDLLVRGRLPWGLFPGRSGYRFRDYLCVVLIVVLTPWNLLRWRRDAPALFAQHRASEISGLLTDVDRSRLTIISFGMSFVIRALLRGSEYESAALLATPLLPAPSRFAGGKTRTAVGAVGEHEVARAVFLTDSLDDADLLGASRTGLLIPRQGEPLSARERLYVPLRYTVRVKSSPWYTFDRLILVDALVVAIAVAYDLESLLHFVLIVPLLLLSVMSVYEIGYVENDMHAARSEARPVLSPLVSRFRDYPIRLGPWIWATAFAAAGLAVAVLLDELSNEELLATGVAWALLLLAVRGVFYVYNRMRTETRIFAYPVLQGLRFGGVFLVFVPSVLGVVLVLSQLTAMWATYVVYRLGGRKEALNRDLFGTVAFLIGAGLLGMTEVLHGGVLAEPPGRESATELCLVSALLWSLARLGKAPVLRRVKGALASRPGRDRTAAAVAS
;
A
#
# COMPACT_ATOMS: atom_id res chain seq x y z
N MET A 1 0.76 -47.56 6.78
CA MET A 1 1.73 -46.74 7.54
C MET A 1 0.94 -45.97 8.59
N PRO A 2 1.36 -46.02 9.85
CA PRO A 2 0.48 -45.79 10.98
C PRO A 2 0.23 -44.29 11.22
N GLU A 3 -1.00 -44.01 11.65
CA GLU A 3 -1.45 -42.76 12.25
C GLU A 3 -0.49 -42.34 13.37
N LEU A 4 0.25 -41.27 13.13
CA LEU A 4 0.89 -40.53 14.20
C LEU A 4 -0.22 -39.75 14.92
N ALA A 5 -0.60 -40.32 16.06
CA ALA A 5 -1.40 -39.70 17.09
C ALA A 5 -0.93 -38.26 17.29
N THR A 6 -1.82 -37.33 16.96
CA THR A 6 -1.68 -35.92 17.32
C THR A 6 -1.85 -35.87 18.84
N GLU A 7 -0.74 -35.98 19.54
CA GLU A 7 -0.65 -35.85 20.98
C GLU A 7 -1.29 -34.51 21.38
N GLN A 8 -2.43 -34.61 22.05
CA GLN A 8 -3.14 -33.49 22.67
C GLN A 8 -2.25 -32.96 23.81
N LEU A 9 -1.32 -32.07 23.48
CA LEU A 9 -0.68 -31.21 24.45
C LEU A 9 -1.77 -30.35 25.13
N ALA A 10 -1.83 -30.47 26.45
CA ALA A 10 -2.88 -29.97 27.31
C ALA A 10 -3.14 -28.44 27.13
N PRO A 11 -4.40 -27.96 27.23
CA PRO A 11 -4.74 -26.54 27.08
C PRO A 11 -4.27 -25.64 28.24
N ASP A 12 -3.71 -26.19 29.32
CA ASP A 12 -3.50 -25.47 30.58
C ASP A 12 -2.07 -24.92 30.79
N PHE A 13 -1.13 -25.11 29.85
CA PHE A 13 0.27 -24.78 30.11
C PHE A 13 0.72 -23.35 29.79
N PHE A 14 -0.12 -22.47 29.25
CA PHE A 14 0.34 -21.11 28.90
C PHE A 14 -0.81 -20.07 28.89
N ASP A 15 -1.11 -19.48 30.06
CA ASP A 15 -1.85 -18.20 30.16
C ASP A 15 -0.93 -17.02 29.74
N VAL A 16 -0.36 -17.11 28.54
CA VAL A 16 0.59 -16.14 27.95
C VAL A 16 -0.07 -14.79 27.69
N ARG A 17 -1.41 -14.75 27.64
CA ARG A 17 -2.15 -13.51 27.38
C ARG A 17 -2.18 -12.54 28.56
N ARG A 18 -1.69 -12.95 29.74
CA ARG A 18 -1.57 -12.09 30.94
C ARG A 18 -0.14 -11.85 31.40
N GLN A 19 0.88 -12.15 30.59
CA GLN A 19 2.22 -11.65 30.89
C GLN A 19 2.24 -10.15 30.62
N SER A 20 1.91 -9.38 31.66
CA SER A 20 2.29 -7.98 31.75
C SER A 20 3.77 -7.88 31.40
N ALA A 21 4.11 -6.93 30.53
CA ALA A 21 5.47 -6.78 30.05
C ALA A 21 6.44 -6.70 31.23
N VAL A 22 7.51 -7.47 31.16
CA VAL A 22 8.45 -7.60 32.28
C VAL A 22 9.12 -6.25 32.54
N SER A 23 9.24 -5.86 33.82
CA SER A 23 9.92 -4.61 34.19
C SER A 23 11.41 -4.65 33.87
N ALA A 24 11.99 -3.49 33.54
CA ALA A 24 13.42 -3.36 33.26
C ALA A 24 14.31 -3.88 34.41
N ASP A 25 13.87 -3.72 35.66
CA ASP A 25 14.58 -4.24 36.85
C ASP A 25 14.61 -5.77 36.90
N THR A 26 13.51 -6.42 36.52
CA THR A 26 13.46 -7.87 36.42
C THR A 26 14.42 -8.34 35.33
N VAL A 27 14.38 -7.71 34.15
CA VAL A 27 15.31 -8.02 33.06
C VAL A 27 16.76 -7.87 33.54
N ARG A 28 17.10 -6.77 34.20
CA ARG A 28 18.45 -6.52 34.75
C ARG A 28 18.88 -7.62 35.72
N ARG A 29 18.00 -8.03 36.62
CA ARG A 29 18.29 -9.06 37.63
C ARG A 29 18.59 -10.42 36.98
N GLU A 30 17.76 -10.83 36.03
CA GLU A 30 17.91 -12.15 35.38
C GLU A 30 19.16 -12.20 34.49
N VAL A 31 19.45 -11.14 33.71
CA VAL A 31 20.63 -11.13 32.81
C VAL A 31 21.96 -10.98 33.56
N ALA A 32 21.95 -10.43 34.78
CA ALA A 32 23.14 -10.26 35.61
C ALA A 32 23.69 -11.57 36.20
N GLU A 33 22.92 -12.67 36.14
CA GLU A 33 23.35 -13.96 36.68
C GLU A 33 24.61 -14.48 35.93
N PRO A 34 25.79 -14.63 36.59
CA PRO A 34 27.08 -14.77 35.92
C PRO A 34 27.25 -15.97 34.98
N ASP A 35 26.51 -17.05 35.22
CA ASP A 35 26.68 -18.34 34.51
C ASP A 35 25.48 -18.69 33.61
N SER A 36 24.54 -17.77 33.45
CA SER A 36 23.38 -17.98 32.58
C SER A 36 23.66 -17.50 31.16
N PRO A 37 23.49 -18.36 30.13
CA PRO A 37 23.49 -17.91 28.74
C PRO A 37 22.37 -16.90 28.52
N VAL A 38 22.63 -15.89 27.68
CA VAL A 38 21.64 -14.87 27.35
C VAL A 38 21.30 -14.97 25.87
N LEU A 39 20.08 -15.39 25.58
CA LEU A 39 19.52 -15.43 24.24
C LEU A 39 18.71 -14.15 24.02
N VAL A 40 18.93 -13.45 22.91
CA VAL A 40 18.26 -12.16 22.66
C VAL A 40 17.69 -12.14 21.25
N ASP A 41 16.41 -11.81 21.09
CA ASP A 41 15.86 -11.52 19.77
C ASP A 41 16.44 -10.24 19.19
N PHE A 42 16.51 -10.16 17.87
CA PHE A 42 17.10 -9.02 17.19
C PHE A 42 16.07 -7.93 16.85
N ASP A 43 15.07 -8.28 16.04
CA ASP A 43 14.10 -7.33 15.50
C ASP A 43 13.13 -6.91 16.60
N HIS A 44 12.90 -5.61 16.77
CA HIS A 44 12.05 -5.02 17.83
C HIS A 44 12.45 -5.32 19.29
N THR A 45 13.59 -5.97 19.50
CA THR A 45 14.18 -6.22 20.82
C THR A 45 15.53 -5.51 20.94
N LEU A 46 16.57 -5.94 20.20
CA LEU A 46 17.87 -5.26 20.20
C LEU A 46 17.89 -4.04 19.27
N VAL A 47 17.19 -4.15 18.14
CA VAL A 47 16.97 -3.06 17.18
C VAL A 47 15.50 -2.68 17.24
N ALA A 48 15.20 -1.40 17.35
CA ALA A 48 13.85 -0.86 17.49
C ALA A 48 13.00 -0.94 16.19
N THR A 49 13.46 -1.72 15.20
CA THR A 49 12.80 -1.92 13.92
C THR A 49 13.06 -3.32 13.38
N ASN A 50 12.25 -3.76 12.41
CA ASN A 50 12.51 -4.97 11.64
C ASN A 50 13.69 -4.74 10.66
N SER A 51 14.75 -5.54 10.80
CA SER A 51 15.98 -5.48 10.00
C SER A 51 15.75 -5.77 8.52
N THR A 52 14.81 -6.65 8.18
CA THR A 52 14.48 -6.99 6.79
C THR A 52 13.76 -5.83 6.10
N GLU A 53 12.77 -5.22 6.77
CA GLU A 53 12.11 -4.01 6.27
C GLU A 53 13.11 -2.85 6.12
N LEU A 54 14.03 -2.69 7.08
CA LEU A 54 15.07 -1.67 7.02
C LEU A 54 16.01 -1.87 5.82
N PHE A 55 16.44 -3.11 5.55
CA PHE A 55 17.22 -3.46 4.38
C PHE A 55 16.49 -3.11 3.08
N ILE A 56 15.25 -3.56 2.93
CA ILE A 56 14.45 -3.33 1.71
C ILE A 56 14.22 -1.81 1.50
N ALA A 57 13.93 -1.06 2.56
CA ALA A 57 13.75 0.39 2.49
C ALA A 57 15.00 1.15 2.05
N HIS A 58 16.19 0.61 2.34
CA HIS A 58 17.47 1.23 1.99
C HIS A 58 17.95 0.94 0.57
N CYS A 59 17.43 -0.13 -0.05
CA CYS A 59 17.88 -0.61 -1.36
C CYS A 59 17.59 0.39 -2.50
N ARG A 60 18.48 0.43 -3.49
CA ARG A 60 18.39 1.29 -4.68
C ARG A 60 18.71 0.53 -5.98
N PRO A 61 18.16 0.94 -7.14
CA PRO A 61 17.18 2.01 -7.32
C PRO A 61 15.82 1.65 -6.71
N SER A 62 15.20 2.58 -5.99
CA SER A 62 13.98 2.32 -5.21
C SER A 62 12.79 1.94 -6.08
N LEU A 63 12.80 2.30 -7.37
CA LEU A 63 11.76 1.89 -8.32
C LEU A 63 11.76 0.38 -8.54
N VAL A 64 12.92 -0.22 -8.81
CA VAL A 64 13.05 -1.67 -9.02
C VAL A 64 12.62 -2.41 -7.75
N VAL A 65 13.08 -1.94 -6.59
CA VAL A 65 12.71 -2.51 -5.28
C VAL A 65 11.19 -2.41 -5.04
N ALA A 66 10.57 -1.28 -5.40
CA ALA A 66 9.12 -1.09 -5.28
C ALA A 66 8.33 -2.05 -6.17
N VAL A 67 8.81 -2.32 -7.40
CA VAL A 67 8.21 -3.31 -8.30
C VAL A 67 8.35 -4.72 -7.71
N ILE A 68 9.52 -5.10 -7.21
CA ILE A 68 9.72 -6.40 -6.55
C ILE A 68 8.79 -6.55 -5.34
N ASP A 69 8.73 -5.56 -4.45
CA ASP A 69 7.81 -5.57 -3.30
C ASP A 69 6.34 -5.69 -3.73
N LEU A 70 5.93 -4.99 -4.80
CA LEU A 70 4.58 -5.08 -5.33
C LEU A 70 4.26 -6.48 -5.88
N LEU A 71 5.16 -7.07 -6.67
CA LEU A 71 4.95 -8.37 -7.28
C LEU A 71 4.97 -9.49 -6.23
N VAL A 72 6.04 -9.53 -5.43
CA VAL A 72 6.25 -10.57 -4.43
C VAL A 72 5.19 -10.44 -3.35
N ARG A 73 5.13 -9.31 -2.65
CA ARG A 73 4.27 -9.20 -1.47
C ARG A 73 2.82 -8.82 -1.78
N GLY A 74 2.53 -8.36 -2.98
CA GLY A 74 1.19 -7.89 -3.37
C GLY A 74 0.42 -8.83 -4.29
N ARG A 75 1.10 -9.65 -5.12
CA ARG A 75 0.43 -10.49 -6.13
C ARG A 75 0.53 -11.98 -5.88
N LEU A 76 1.57 -12.47 -5.21
CA LEU A 76 1.70 -13.90 -4.95
C LEU A 76 0.67 -14.37 -3.91
N PRO A 77 -0.04 -15.49 -4.16
CA PRO A 77 -1.06 -16.01 -3.27
C PRO A 77 -0.42 -16.75 -2.08
N TRP A 78 0.16 -15.98 -1.15
CA TRP A 78 0.87 -16.53 0.02
C TRP A 78 0.02 -17.46 0.89
N GLY A 79 -1.31 -17.37 0.79
CA GLY A 79 -2.22 -18.29 1.47
C GLY A 79 -2.19 -19.73 0.96
N LEU A 80 -1.56 -20.00 -0.20
CA LEU A 80 -1.33 -21.36 -0.69
C LEU A 80 -0.14 -22.04 0.01
N PHE A 81 0.68 -21.28 0.74
CA PHE A 81 1.77 -21.85 1.53
C PHE A 81 1.25 -22.16 2.94
N PRO A 82 1.30 -23.43 3.39
CA PRO A 82 0.75 -23.82 4.69
C PRO A 82 1.54 -23.21 5.86
N GLY A 83 0.81 -22.61 6.80
CA GLY A 83 1.34 -22.16 8.10
C GLY A 83 1.88 -20.72 8.16
N ARG A 84 2.46 -20.37 9.32
CA ARG A 84 3.07 -19.04 9.58
C ARG A 84 4.34 -18.78 8.73
N SER A 85 4.86 -19.82 8.06
CA SER A 85 6.06 -19.77 7.22
C SER A 85 5.89 -18.92 5.95
N GLY A 86 4.67 -18.77 5.43
CA GLY A 86 4.41 -18.03 4.19
C GLY A 86 4.86 -16.58 4.25
N TYR A 87 4.67 -15.90 5.38
CA TYR A 87 5.12 -14.51 5.57
C TYR A 87 6.65 -14.39 5.59
N ARG A 88 7.33 -15.32 6.25
CA ARG A 88 8.80 -15.34 6.34
C ARG A 88 9.41 -15.65 4.97
N PHE A 89 8.85 -16.62 4.25
CA PHE A 89 9.31 -16.98 2.91
C PHE A 89 9.05 -15.86 1.90
N ARG A 90 7.93 -15.13 2.02
CA ARG A 90 7.65 -13.93 1.22
C ARG A 90 8.73 -12.87 1.36
N ASP A 91 9.07 -12.52 2.60
CA ASP A 91 10.05 -11.47 2.88
C ASP A 91 11.44 -11.92 2.43
N TYR A 92 11.71 -13.21 2.60
CA TYR A 92 12.90 -13.85 2.10
C TYR A 92 13.04 -13.77 0.57
N LEU A 93 12.01 -14.17 -0.18
CA LEU A 93 12.00 -14.12 -1.63
C LEU A 93 12.18 -12.69 -2.15
N CYS A 94 11.57 -11.71 -1.47
CA CYS A 94 11.72 -10.29 -1.79
C CYS A 94 13.19 -9.87 -1.73
N VAL A 95 13.89 -10.19 -0.63
CA VAL A 95 15.31 -9.85 -0.47
C VAL A 95 16.19 -10.58 -1.47
N VAL A 96 15.96 -11.87 -1.72
CA VAL A 96 16.71 -12.64 -2.72
C VAL A 96 16.59 -11.99 -4.10
N LEU A 97 15.38 -11.66 -4.53
CA LEU A 97 15.17 -11.00 -5.82
C LEU A 97 15.85 -9.63 -5.88
N ILE A 98 15.82 -8.85 -4.80
CA ILE A 98 16.55 -7.58 -4.72
C ILE A 98 18.06 -7.82 -4.88
N VAL A 99 18.62 -8.79 -4.17
CA VAL A 99 20.06 -9.09 -4.22
C VAL A 99 20.48 -9.60 -5.60
N VAL A 100 19.68 -10.45 -6.24
CA VAL A 100 19.98 -10.97 -7.60
C VAL A 100 19.88 -9.86 -8.65
N LEU A 101 18.83 -9.05 -8.62
CA LEU A 101 18.58 -8.03 -9.64
C LEU A 101 19.40 -6.75 -9.43
N THR A 102 19.82 -6.47 -8.19
CA THR A 102 20.53 -5.24 -7.81
C THR A 102 21.68 -5.54 -6.81
N PRO A 103 22.68 -6.34 -7.19
CA PRO A 103 23.69 -6.89 -6.27
C PRO A 103 24.55 -5.84 -5.56
N TRP A 104 24.71 -4.65 -6.13
CA TRP A 104 25.40 -3.52 -5.50
C TRP A 104 24.76 -3.08 -4.17
N ASN A 105 23.48 -3.42 -3.93
CA ASN A 105 22.82 -3.16 -2.65
C ASN A 105 23.49 -3.90 -1.48
N LEU A 106 24.18 -5.02 -1.71
CA LEU A 106 24.97 -5.67 -0.67
C LEU A 106 26.15 -4.82 -0.20
N LEU A 107 26.89 -4.21 -1.14
CA LEU A 107 28.03 -3.35 -0.82
C LEU A 107 27.57 -2.07 -0.12
N ARG A 108 26.52 -1.46 -0.63
CA ARG A 108 25.88 -0.28 -0.03
C ARG A 108 25.36 -0.58 1.38
N TRP A 109 24.64 -1.69 1.54
CA TRP A 109 24.11 -2.11 2.85
C TRP A 109 25.25 -2.32 3.84
N ARG A 110 26.29 -3.08 3.46
CA ARG A 110 27.46 -3.29 4.33
C ARG A 110 28.05 -1.97 4.82
N ARG A 111 28.18 -0.97 3.94
CA ARG A 111 28.72 0.34 4.30
C ARG A 111 27.81 1.12 5.26
N ASP A 112 26.52 1.18 4.96
CA ASP A 112 25.59 2.09 5.64
C ASP A 112 24.94 1.48 6.90
N ALA A 113 24.89 0.14 7.00
CA ALA A 113 24.20 -0.58 8.07
C ALA A 113 24.70 -0.25 9.50
N PRO A 114 26.00 -0.06 9.79
CA PRO A 114 26.43 0.33 11.15
C PRO A 114 25.80 1.64 11.63
N ALA A 115 25.70 2.64 10.75
CA ALA A 115 25.07 3.91 11.08
C ALA A 115 23.55 3.74 11.31
N LEU A 116 22.91 2.89 10.51
CA LEU A 116 21.50 2.56 10.69
C LEU A 116 21.24 1.79 11.99
N PHE A 117 22.14 0.88 12.40
CA PHE A 117 22.05 0.21 13.70
C PHE A 117 22.15 1.23 14.83
N ALA A 118 23.13 2.14 14.80
CA ALA A 118 23.26 3.18 15.82
C ALA A 118 22.01 4.07 15.93
N GLN A 119 21.39 4.40 14.79
CA GLN A 119 20.15 5.20 14.74
C GLN A 119 18.93 4.44 15.30
N HIS A 120 18.87 3.13 15.10
CA HIS A 120 17.71 2.30 15.43
C HIS A 120 17.94 1.37 16.63
N ARG A 121 19.04 1.51 17.38
CA ARG A 121 19.29 0.67 18.56
C ARG A 121 18.20 0.88 19.63
N ALA A 122 17.79 -0.18 20.29
CA ALA A 122 16.90 -0.09 21.44
C ALA A 122 17.69 0.30 22.69
N SER A 123 17.82 1.61 22.96
CA SER A 123 18.73 2.11 24.01
C SER A 123 18.45 1.55 25.41
N GLU A 124 17.18 1.27 25.73
CA GLU A 124 16.78 0.68 27.02
C GLU A 124 17.37 -0.74 27.17
N ILE A 125 17.07 -1.62 26.22
CA ILE A 125 17.56 -3.00 26.23
C ILE A 125 19.08 -3.06 26.08
N SER A 126 19.66 -2.21 25.23
CA SER A 126 21.12 -2.12 25.09
C SER A 126 21.81 -1.72 26.40
N GLY A 127 21.21 -0.80 27.17
CA GLY A 127 21.68 -0.42 28.50
C GLY A 127 21.65 -1.60 29.48
N LEU A 128 20.58 -2.40 29.45
CA LEU A 128 20.45 -3.59 30.31
C LEU A 128 21.45 -4.70 29.97
N LEU A 129 21.88 -4.78 28.71
CA LEU A 129 22.84 -5.77 28.23
C LEU A 129 24.29 -5.26 28.23
N THR A 130 24.57 -4.07 28.77
CA THR A 130 25.92 -3.48 28.71
C THR A 130 26.94 -4.31 29.50
N ASP A 131 26.54 -4.82 30.67
CA ASP A 131 27.43 -5.59 31.57
C ASP A 131 27.46 -7.10 31.27
N VAL A 132 26.69 -7.56 30.28
CA VAL A 132 26.66 -8.97 29.88
C VAL A 132 27.85 -9.29 28.98
N ASP A 133 28.69 -10.24 29.41
CA ASP A 133 29.79 -10.75 28.59
C ASP A 133 29.28 -11.25 27.23
N ARG A 134 29.90 -10.77 26.15
CA ARG A 134 29.55 -11.10 24.77
C ARG A 134 29.74 -12.57 24.44
N SER A 135 30.62 -13.27 25.16
CA SER A 135 30.80 -14.71 25.02
C SER A 135 29.55 -15.51 25.43
N ARG A 136 28.75 -14.95 26.36
CA ARG A 136 27.50 -15.53 26.87
C ARG A 136 26.27 -15.08 26.10
N LEU A 137 26.40 -14.08 25.24
CA LEU A 137 25.30 -13.47 24.52
C LEU A 137 25.17 -14.09 23.13
N THR A 138 24.01 -14.66 22.85
CA THR A 138 23.64 -15.19 21.54
C THR A 138 22.41 -14.47 21.00
N ILE A 139 22.58 -13.80 19.86
CA ILE A 139 21.50 -13.15 19.13
C ILE A 139 20.79 -14.18 18.27
N ILE A 140 19.47 -14.31 18.41
CA ILE A 140 18.66 -15.29 17.67
C ILE A 140 17.59 -14.56 16.87
N SER A 141 17.54 -14.76 15.56
CA SER A 141 16.54 -14.08 14.72
C SER A 141 16.15 -14.92 13.50
N PHE A 142 14.91 -14.75 13.02
CA PHE A 142 14.54 -15.25 11.68
C PHE A 142 14.98 -14.31 10.55
N GLY A 143 15.47 -13.11 10.87
CA GLY A 143 16.08 -12.21 9.90
C GLY A 143 17.31 -12.82 9.24
N MET A 144 17.76 -12.20 8.15
CA MET A 144 18.86 -12.73 7.37
C MET A 144 20.22 -12.44 7.99
N SER A 145 21.09 -13.44 8.07
CA SER A 145 22.39 -13.34 8.71
C SER A 145 23.28 -12.28 8.09
N PHE A 146 23.30 -12.14 6.76
CA PHE A 146 24.10 -11.09 6.11
C PHE A 146 23.54 -9.68 6.37
N VAL A 147 22.23 -9.55 6.57
CA VAL A 147 21.58 -8.27 6.91
C VAL A 147 21.95 -7.87 8.32
N ILE A 148 21.76 -8.79 9.27
CA ILE A 148 22.01 -8.56 10.70
C ILE A 148 23.52 -8.38 10.98
N ARG A 149 24.41 -9.21 10.42
CA ARG A 149 25.86 -9.05 10.59
C ARG A 149 26.35 -7.68 10.12
N ALA A 150 25.80 -7.17 9.02
CA ALA A 150 26.16 -5.84 8.54
C ALA A 150 25.71 -4.72 9.48
N LEU A 151 24.55 -4.87 10.15
CA LEU A 151 24.08 -3.93 11.18
C LEU A 151 24.98 -3.96 12.42
N LEU A 152 25.37 -5.16 12.86
CA LEU A 152 26.17 -5.34 14.08
C LEU A 152 27.64 -4.91 13.94
N ARG A 153 28.13 -4.72 12.72
CA ARG A 153 29.54 -4.39 12.46
C ARG A 153 29.94 -3.07 13.10
N GLY A 154 31.01 -3.08 13.90
CA GLY A 154 31.50 -1.95 14.68
C GLY A 154 30.68 -1.62 15.93
N SER A 155 29.66 -2.42 16.26
CA SER A 155 28.89 -2.27 17.51
C SER A 155 29.45 -3.12 18.64
N GLU A 156 29.01 -2.87 19.87
CA GLU A 156 29.34 -3.69 21.03
C GLU A 156 28.88 -5.16 20.92
N TYR A 157 28.05 -5.51 19.94
CA TYR A 157 27.54 -6.87 19.72
C TYR A 157 28.19 -7.57 18.52
N GLU A 158 29.20 -6.98 17.86
CA GLU A 158 29.84 -7.59 16.69
C GLU A 158 30.42 -8.98 16.99
N SER A 159 30.95 -9.17 18.21
CA SER A 159 31.55 -10.43 18.66
C SER A 159 30.55 -11.43 19.24
N ALA A 160 29.27 -11.05 19.40
CA ALA A 160 28.25 -11.95 19.93
C ALA A 160 27.95 -13.08 18.93
N ALA A 161 27.58 -14.26 19.42
CA ALA A 161 27.14 -15.34 18.57
C ALA A 161 25.82 -14.94 17.86
N LEU A 162 25.70 -15.24 16.56
CA LEU A 162 24.51 -14.91 15.78
C LEU A 162 23.90 -16.15 15.13
N LEU A 163 22.69 -16.50 15.57
CA LEU A 163 21.84 -17.54 15.01
C LEU A 163 20.74 -16.90 14.16
N ALA A 164 21.04 -16.71 12.88
CA ALA A 164 20.15 -16.07 11.91
C ALA A 164 19.94 -16.92 10.65
N THR A 165 18.92 -16.57 9.85
CA THR A 165 18.60 -17.28 8.61
C THR A 165 19.65 -16.97 7.53
N PRO A 166 20.30 -17.96 6.90
CA PRO A 166 21.23 -17.71 5.79
C PRO A 166 20.49 -17.18 4.55
N LEU A 167 21.24 -16.64 3.58
CA LEU A 167 20.67 -16.15 2.32
C LEU A 167 19.98 -17.25 1.50
N LEU A 168 20.28 -18.54 1.72
CA LEU A 168 19.63 -19.69 1.09
C LEU A 168 19.26 -20.73 2.15
N PRO A 169 18.15 -20.54 2.91
CA PRO A 169 17.74 -21.45 3.96
C PRO A 169 17.03 -22.68 3.39
N ALA A 170 17.25 -23.83 4.04
CA ALA A 170 16.41 -24.99 3.82
C ALA A 170 14.95 -24.68 4.26
N PRO A 171 13.91 -25.07 3.51
CA PRO A 171 12.51 -24.81 3.87
C PRO A 171 12.13 -25.30 5.27
N SER A 172 12.72 -26.43 5.71
CA SER A 172 12.54 -27.01 7.05
C SER A 172 12.91 -26.07 8.19
N ARG A 173 13.77 -25.07 7.94
CA ARG A 173 14.20 -24.09 8.95
C ARG A 173 13.05 -23.23 9.45
N PHE A 174 12.09 -22.90 8.59
CA PHE A 174 10.94 -22.08 8.98
C PHE A 174 9.89 -22.87 9.76
N ALA A 175 9.82 -24.19 9.57
CA ALA A 175 8.87 -25.06 10.26
C ALA A 175 9.30 -25.37 11.70
N GLY A 176 10.62 -25.37 11.98
CA GLY A 176 11.17 -25.82 13.27
C GLY A 176 11.16 -24.82 14.42
N GLY A 177 10.78 -23.55 14.20
CA GLY A 177 10.81 -22.53 15.26
C GLY A 177 12.22 -22.03 15.63
N LYS A 178 12.29 -21.09 16.59
CA LYS A 178 13.57 -20.56 17.09
C LYS A 178 14.23 -21.57 18.01
N THR A 179 13.45 -22.34 18.78
CA THR A 179 13.97 -23.35 19.70
C THR A 179 14.83 -24.38 18.99
N ARG A 180 14.36 -24.97 17.88
CA ARG A 180 15.16 -25.94 17.12
C ARG A 180 16.47 -25.33 16.60
N THR A 181 16.44 -24.06 16.21
CA THR A 181 17.64 -23.35 15.75
C THR A 181 18.62 -23.11 16.89
N ALA A 182 18.13 -22.73 18.07
CA ALA A 182 18.91 -22.53 19.28
C ALA A 182 19.54 -23.85 19.77
N VAL A 183 18.71 -24.90 19.95
CA VAL A 183 19.15 -26.23 20.39
C VAL A 183 20.19 -26.82 19.43
N GLY A 184 19.99 -26.67 18.12
CA GLY A 184 20.96 -27.17 17.14
C GLY A 184 22.32 -26.45 17.14
N ALA A 185 22.42 -25.28 17.77
CA ALA A 185 23.63 -24.47 17.78
C ALA A 185 24.34 -24.42 19.14
N VAL A 186 23.59 -24.26 20.24
CA VAL A 186 24.16 -24.18 21.60
C VAL A 186 23.86 -25.41 22.46
N GLY A 187 22.97 -26.31 22.00
CA GLY A 187 22.55 -27.49 22.74
C GLY A 187 21.32 -27.27 23.61
N GLU A 188 20.59 -28.35 23.91
CA GLU A 188 19.35 -28.31 24.68
C GLU A 188 19.57 -27.84 26.13
N HIS A 189 20.66 -28.29 26.75
CA HIS A 189 20.99 -27.90 28.12
C HIS A 189 21.25 -26.40 28.27
N GLU A 190 21.97 -25.80 27.32
CA GLU A 190 22.26 -24.36 27.31
C GLU A 190 20.98 -23.55 27.13
N VAL A 191 20.09 -23.96 26.21
CA VAL A 191 18.77 -23.32 26.04
C VAL A 191 17.96 -23.42 27.33
N ALA A 192 17.88 -24.60 27.94
CA ALA A 192 17.10 -24.82 29.17
C ALA A 192 17.60 -24.02 30.38
N ARG A 193 18.86 -23.56 30.38
CA ARG A 193 19.44 -22.70 31.42
C ARG A 193 19.40 -21.21 31.07
N ALA A 194 19.12 -20.87 29.82
CA ALA A 194 19.25 -19.51 29.32
C ALA A 194 18.15 -18.57 29.82
N VAL A 195 18.49 -17.29 29.81
CA VAL A 195 17.52 -16.18 29.83
C VAL A 195 17.25 -15.79 28.39
N PHE A 196 15.99 -15.82 27.95
CA PHE A 196 15.61 -15.42 26.60
C PHE A 196 14.78 -14.14 26.59
N LEU A 197 15.23 -13.12 25.85
CA LEU A 197 14.55 -11.84 25.73
C LEU A 197 13.93 -11.69 24.33
N THR A 198 12.65 -11.36 24.26
CA THR A 198 11.93 -11.09 23.00
C THR A 198 10.75 -10.15 23.21
N ASP A 199 10.33 -9.43 22.18
CA ASP A 199 9.07 -8.69 22.14
C ASP A 199 7.91 -9.47 21.51
N SER A 200 8.17 -10.69 21.03
CA SER A 200 7.26 -11.41 20.15
C SER A 200 6.75 -12.73 20.73
N LEU A 201 5.43 -12.87 20.74
CA LEU A 201 4.75 -14.13 21.04
C LEU A 201 4.92 -15.19 19.93
N ASP A 202 5.45 -14.83 18.76
CA ASP A 202 5.84 -15.82 17.76
C ASP A 202 7.05 -16.66 18.19
N ASP A 203 7.73 -16.26 19.27
CA ASP A 203 8.83 -16.99 19.90
C ASP A 203 8.40 -17.72 21.18
N ALA A 204 7.10 -18.03 21.31
CA ALA A 204 6.56 -18.77 22.46
C ALA A 204 7.25 -20.12 22.67
N ASP A 205 7.74 -20.75 21.60
CA ASP A 205 8.52 -21.99 21.66
C ASP A 205 9.81 -21.80 22.45
N LEU A 206 10.54 -20.69 22.23
CA LEU A 206 11.82 -20.43 22.90
C LEU A 206 11.63 -19.77 24.26
N LEU A 207 10.56 -18.97 24.43
CA LEU A 207 10.14 -18.47 25.74
C LEU A 207 9.86 -19.62 26.72
N GLY A 208 9.17 -20.68 26.27
CA GLY A 208 8.86 -21.84 27.10
C GLY A 208 10.01 -22.84 27.28
N ALA A 209 10.96 -22.88 26.34
CA ALA A 209 12.10 -23.79 26.41
C ALA A 209 13.26 -23.24 27.27
N SER A 210 13.26 -21.94 27.58
CA SER A 210 14.33 -21.29 28.34
C SER A 210 14.04 -21.30 29.84
N ARG A 211 15.08 -21.25 30.70
CA ARG A 211 14.91 -21.12 32.16
C ARG A 211 14.03 -19.93 32.51
N THR A 212 14.30 -18.81 31.85
CA THR A 212 13.61 -17.54 32.08
C THR A 212 13.31 -16.87 30.74
N GLY A 213 12.12 -17.11 30.20
CA GLY A 213 11.59 -16.39 29.05
C GLY A 213 11.01 -15.04 29.46
N LEU A 214 11.56 -13.94 28.93
CA LEU A 214 11.19 -12.57 29.23
C LEU A 214 10.55 -11.91 28.00
N LEU A 215 9.24 -11.71 28.06
CA LEU A 215 8.50 -10.94 27.08
C LEU A 215 8.54 -9.46 27.45
N ILE A 216 9.21 -8.66 26.64
CA ILE A 216 9.37 -7.21 26.83
C ILE A 216 8.43 -6.43 25.89
N PRO A 217 8.17 -5.13 26.14
CA PRO A 217 7.46 -4.30 25.19
C PRO A 217 8.27 -4.17 23.89
N ARG A 218 7.55 -4.11 22.76
CA ARG A 218 8.15 -3.82 21.45
C ARG A 218 8.96 -2.53 21.51
N GLN A 219 10.21 -2.61 21.09
CA GLN A 219 11.08 -1.45 20.97
C GLN A 219 10.83 -0.73 19.66
N GLY A 220 10.54 0.57 19.75
CA GLY A 220 10.35 1.48 18.62
C GLY A 220 9.08 1.28 17.79
N GLU A 221 8.94 2.15 16.79
CA GLU A 221 7.81 2.14 15.87
C GLU A 221 7.99 1.13 14.73
N PRO A 222 6.92 0.48 14.24
CA PRO A 222 7.00 -0.44 13.12
C PRO A 222 7.42 0.30 11.84
N LEU A 223 8.60 -0.01 11.30
CA LEU A 223 8.97 0.39 9.96
C LEU A 223 8.38 -0.59 8.94
N SER A 224 7.75 -0.06 7.88
CA SER A 224 7.47 -0.84 6.69
C SER A 224 8.19 -0.23 5.50
N ALA A 225 8.98 -1.04 4.78
CA ALA A 225 9.61 -0.66 3.52
C ALA A 225 8.59 -0.14 2.51
N ARG A 226 7.35 -0.64 2.57
CA ARG A 226 6.25 -0.18 1.71
C ARG A 226 5.93 1.30 1.87
N GLU A 227 6.15 1.85 3.06
CA GLU A 227 5.94 3.26 3.39
C GLU A 227 7.12 4.13 2.95
N ARG A 228 8.20 3.51 2.45
CA ARG A 228 9.43 4.14 1.94
C ARG A 228 9.68 3.87 0.46
N LEU A 229 8.80 3.11 -0.20
CA LEU A 229 8.89 2.74 -1.61
C LEU A 229 7.66 3.27 -2.36
N TYR A 230 7.88 4.11 -3.37
CA TYR A 230 6.78 4.66 -4.17
C TYR A 230 6.20 3.58 -5.08
N VAL A 231 4.88 3.38 -4.97
CA VAL A 231 4.06 2.56 -5.86
C VAL A 231 2.80 3.35 -6.11
N PRO A 232 2.37 3.52 -7.37
CA PRO A 232 1.19 4.29 -7.71
C PRO A 232 -0.02 3.90 -6.87
N LEU A 233 -0.74 4.92 -6.39
CA LEU A 233 -1.96 4.81 -5.59
C LEU A 233 -1.76 4.26 -4.17
N ARG A 234 -0.55 3.91 -3.74
CA ARG A 234 -0.34 3.31 -2.41
C ARG A 234 -0.76 4.25 -1.28
N TYR A 235 -0.44 5.54 -1.39
CA TYR A 235 -0.87 6.52 -0.40
C TYR A 235 -2.39 6.71 -0.47
N THR A 236 -2.93 6.80 -1.68
CA THR A 236 -4.37 6.95 -1.93
C THR A 236 -5.18 5.79 -1.33
N VAL A 237 -4.71 4.57 -1.52
CA VAL A 237 -5.35 3.32 -1.07
C VAL A 237 -5.21 3.07 0.43
N ARG A 238 -4.12 3.50 1.07
CA ARG A 238 -3.90 3.25 2.50
C ARG A 238 -4.33 4.39 3.39
N VAL A 239 -4.22 5.63 2.91
CA VAL A 239 -4.39 6.84 3.74
C VAL A 239 -5.69 7.56 3.39
N LYS A 240 -6.01 7.71 2.09
CA LYS A 240 -7.16 8.50 1.64
C LYS A 240 -8.48 7.73 1.56
N SER A 241 -8.41 6.44 1.32
CA SER A 241 -9.58 5.62 1.05
C SER A 241 -9.29 4.14 1.36
N SER A 242 -10.23 3.24 1.07
CA SER A 242 -9.99 1.80 1.19
C SER A 242 -9.53 1.19 -0.15
N PRO A 243 -8.83 0.04 -0.15
CA PRO A 243 -8.38 -0.61 -1.40
C PRO A 243 -9.52 -0.91 -2.36
N TRP A 244 -10.59 -1.51 -1.86
CA TRP A 244 -11.77 -1.83 -2.66
C TRP A 244 -12.47 -0.58 -3.17
N TYR A 245 -12.57 0.46 -2.35
CA TYR A 245 -13.16 1.73 -2.79
C TYR A 245 -12.34 2.38 -3.90
N THR A 246 -11.01 2.35 -3.80
CA THR A 246 -10.13 2.91 -4.84
C THR A 246 -10.28 2.14 -6.14
N PHE A 247 -10.23 0.81 -6.11
CA PHE A 247 -10.39 -0.02 -7.29
C PHE A 247 -11.77 0.18 -7.93
N ASP A 248 -12.82 0.07 -7.13
CA ASP A 248 -14.22 0.21 -7.56
C ASP A 248 -14.54 1.60 -8.13
N ARG A 249 -13.93 2.64 -7.57
CA ARG A 249 -14.16 4.01 -8.03
C ARG A 249 -13.27 4.39 -9.19
N LEU A 250 -11.96 4.17 -9.09
CA LEU A 250 -11.00 4.62 -10.10
C LEU A 250 -11.06 3.76 -11.37
N ILE A 251 -11.00 2.43 -11.21
CA ILE A 251 -10.89 1.51 -12.34
C ILE A 251 -12.28 1.17 -12.89
N LEU A 252 -13.23 0.78 -12.03
CA LEU A 252 -14.52 0.31 -12.53
C LEU A 252 -15.47 1.43 -12.95
N VAL A 253 -15.46 2.58 -12.27
CA VAL A 253 -16.37 3.69 -12.60
C VAL A 253 -15.68 4.79 -13.37
N ASP A 254 -14.64 5.40 -12.81
CA ASP A 254 -14.07 6.60 -13.39
C ASP A 254 -13.42 6.28 -14.76
N ALA A 255 -12.73 5.14 -14.91
CA ALA A 255 -12.21 4.71 -16.21
C ALA A 255 -13.31 4.33 -17.21
N LEU A 256 -14.33 3.59 -16.78
CA LEU A 256 -15.42 3.19 -17.66
C LEU A 256 -16.23 4.40 -18.16
N VAL A 257 -16.46 5.40 -17.29
CA VAL A 257 -17.11 6.65 -17.66
C VAL A 257 -16.36 7.36 -18.76
N VAL A 258 -15.04 7.46 -18.61
CA VAL A 258 -14.21 8.15 -19.59
C VAL A 258 -14.11 7.33 -20.87
N ALA A 259 -14.02 6.00 -20.79
CA ALA A 259 -14.04 5.12 -21.97
C ALA A 259 -15.34 5.24 -22.76
N ILE A 260 -16.50 5.19 -22.09
CA ILE A 260 -17.80 5.43 -22.73
C ILE A 260 -17.87 6.84 -23.34
N ALA A 261 -17.25 7.84 -22.70
CA ALA A 261 -17.32 9.21 -23.19
C ALA A 261 -16.55 9.44 -24.50
N VAL A 262 -15.56 8.60 -24.81
CA VAL A 262 -14.75 8.72 -26.04
C VAL A 262 -15.02 7.62 -27.06
N ALA A 263 -15.78 6.58 -26.70
CA ALA A 263 -16.19 5.52 -27.60
C ALA A 263 -17.37 5.96 -28.51
N TYR A 264 -17.34 5.51 -29.76
CA TYR A 264 -18.39 5.76 -30.75
C TYR A 264 -19.17 4.50 -31.13
N ASP A 265 -18.64 3.33 -30.80
CA ASP A 265 -19.21 2.02 -31.07
C ASP A 265 -18.70 1.00 -30.01
N LEU A 266 -19.10 -0.26 -30.13
CA LEU A 266 -18.68 -1.30 -29.19
C LEU A 266 -17.19 -1.66 -29.31
N GLU A 267 -16.61 -1.58 -30.51
CA GLU A 267 -15.21 -1.93 -30.77
C GLU A 267 -14.27 -0.90 -30.13
N SER A 268 -14.47 0.37 -30.41
CA SER A 268 -13.79 1.50 -29.77
C SER A 268 -13.98 1.48 -28.25
N LEU A 269 -15.17 1.11 -27.74
CA LEU A 269 -15.36 0.94 -26.30
C LEU A 269 -14.42 -0.13 -25.71
N LEU A 270 -14.25 -1.27 -26.38
CA LEU A 270 -13.32 -2.31 -25.94
C LEU A 270 -11.87 -1.83 -25.98
N HIS A 271 -11.48 -1.05 -26.99
CA HIS A 271 -10.16 -0.42 -27.06
C HIS A 271 -9.94 0.55 -25.89
N PHE A 272 -10.89 1.47 -25.65
CA PHE A 272 -10.78 2.46 -24.59
C PHE A 272 -10.84 1.87 -23.18
N VAL A 273 -11.48 0.71 -22.98
CA VAL A 273 -11.39 -0.03 -21.71
C VAL A 273 -9.96 -0.50 -21.40
N LEU A 274 -9.09 -0.64 -22.41
CA LEU A 274 -7.66 -0.96 -22.22
C LEU A 274 -6.81 0.32 -22.11
N ILE A 275 -7.08 1.32 -22.95
CA ILE A 275 -6.28 2.57 -23.03
C ILE A 275 -6.53 3.48 -21.82
N VAL A 276 -7.79 3.77 -21.50
CA VAL A 276 -8.17 4.79 -20.51
C VAL A 276 -7.65 4.49 -19.10
N PRO A 277 -7.69 3.24 -18.57
CA PRO A 277 -7.12 2.96 -17.25
C PRO A 277 -5.63 3.31 -17.15
N LEU A 278 -4.84 3.09 -18.21
CA LEU A 278 -3.41 3.44 -18.24
C LEU A 278 -3.24 4.95 -18.16
N LEU A 279 -3.96 5.70 -18.99
CA LEU A 279 -3.94 7.16 -18.97
C LEU A 279 -4.43 7.73 -17.62
N LEU A 280 -5.49 7.18 -17.04
CA LEU A 280 -5.93 7.59 -15.72
C LEU A 280 -4.92 7.25 -14.61
N LEU A 281 -4.25 6.10 -14.67
CA LEU A 281 -3.15 5.79 -13.74
C LEU A 281 -1.98 6.76 -13.89
N SER A 282 -1.72 7.25 -15.11
CA SER A 282 -0.74 8.30 -15.36
C SER A 282 -1.10 9.59 -14.60
N VAL A 283 -2.32 10.10 -14.82
CA VAL A 283 -2.82 11.28 -14.11
C VAL A 283 -2.83 11.06 -12.60
N MET A 284 -3.31 9.90 -12.15
CA MET A 284 -3.44 9.60 -10.72
C MET A 284 -2.10 9.50 -9.99
N SER A 285 -1.03 9.12 -10.68
CA SER A 285 0.31 9.13 -10.10
C SER A 285 0.73 10.55 -9.73
N VAL A 286 0.53 11.53 -10.63
CA VAL A 286 0.78 12.95 -10.33
C VAL A 286 -0.24 13.51 -9.32
N TYR A 287 -1.50 13.09 -9.42
CA TYR A 287 -2.57 13.47 -8.50
C TYR A 287 -2.24 13.08 -7.05
N GLU A 288 -1.60 11.93 -6.85
CA GLU A 288 -1.19 11.44 -5.53
C GLU A 288 -0.15 12.34 -4.86
N ILE A 289 0.71 13.02 -5.63
CA ILE A 289 1.59 14.08 -5.11
C ILE A 289 0.76 15.14 -4.40
N GLY A 290 -0.29 15.60 -5.07
CA GLY A 290 -1.22 16.59 -4.55
C GLY A 290 -1.89 16.14 -3.25
N TYR A 291 -2.29 14.87 -3.15
CA TYR A 291 -2.87 14.31 -1.92
C TYR A 291 -1.91 14.27 -0.74
N VAL A 292 -0.67 13.83 -0.96
CA VAL A 292 0.35 13.79 0.09
C VAL A 292 0.66 15.21 0.56
N GLU A 293 0.89 16.13 -0.38
CA GLU A 293 1.18 17.53 -0.06
C GLU A 293 0.03 18.22 0.67
N ASN A 294 -1.23 17.97 0.26
CA ASN A 294 -2.40 18.51 0.95
C ASN A 294 -2.42 18.10 2.42
N ASP A 295 -2.13 16.83 2.73
CA ASP A 295 -2.17 16.33 4.11
C ASP A 295 -1.02 16.86 4.94
N MET A 296 0.19 16.92 4.37
CA MET A 296 1.34 17.52 5.03
C MET A 296 1.14 19.02 5.28
N HIS A 297 0.47 19.73 4.36
CA HIS A 297 0.14 21.13 4.53
C HIS A 297 -0.96 21.32 5.58
N ALA A 298 -2.05 20.54 5.51
CA ALA A 298 -3.13 20.58 6.49
C ALA A 298 -2.62 20.31 7.91
N ALA A 299 -1.74 19.32 8.08
CA ALA A 299 -1.11 19.00 9.37
C ALA A 299 -0.37 20.19 10.02
N ARG A 300 0.16 21.11 9.22
CA ARG A 300 0.94 22.26 9.69
C ARG A 300 0.15 23.55 9.81
N SER A 301 -0.89 23.72 9.00
CA SER A 301 -1.54 25.02 8.77
C SER A 301 -3.00 25.09 9.21
N GLU A 302 -3.71 23.95 9.28
CA GLU A 302 -5.12 23.94 9.66
C GLU A 302 -5.24 23.78 11.19
N ALA A 303 -6.12 24.56 11.82
CA ALA A 303 -6.31 24.49 13.27
C ALA A 303 -6.90 23.15 13.75
N ARG A 304 -7.64 22.45 12.87
CA ARG A 304 -8.27 21.14 13.13
C ARG A 304 -8.18 20.26 11.88
N PRO A 305 -6.98 19.73 11.55
CA PRO A 305 -6.80 18.97 10.34
C PRO A 305 -7.45 17.59 10.48
N VAL A 306 -8.25 17.19 9.48
CA VAL A 306 -8.86 15.86 9.43
C VAL A 306 -7.89 14.92 8.72
N LEU A 307 -6.99 14.29 9.49
CA LEU A 307 -5.95 13.41 8.98
C LEU A 307 -6.19 11.97 9.42
N SER A 308 -5.87 11.02 8.54
CA SER A 308 -5.79 9.62 8.91
C SER A 308 -4.61 9.40 9.86
N PRO A 309 -4.72 8.54 10.89
CA PRO A 309 -3.59 8.18 11.76
C PRO A 309 -2.38 7.65 11.00
N LEU A 310 -2.58 7.10 9.79
CA LEU A 310 -1.51 6.57 8.94
C LEU A 310 -0.68 7.66 8.25
N VAL A 311 -1.11 8.94 8.24
CA VAL A 311 -0.39 10.03 7.57
C VAL A 311 1.03 10.16 8.11
N SER A 312 1.23 10.00 9.42
CA SER A 312 2.55 10.09 10.06
C SER A 312 3.56 9.09 9.51
N ARG A 313 3.10 7.87 9.16
CA ARG A 313 3.94 6.82 8.58
C ARG A 313 4.44 7.12 7.18
N PHE A 314 3.72 7.98 6.45
CA PHE A 314 4.05 8.39 5.08
C PHE A 314 4.80 9.73 5.02
N ARG A 315 5.27 10.28 6.15
CA ARG A 315 6.01 11.54 6.20
C ARG A 315 7.21 11.57 5.24
N ASP A 316 7.89 10.44 5.12
CA ASP A 316 9.10 10.30 4.29
C ASP A 316 8.83 9.49 3.02
N TYR A 317 7.57 9.39 2.60
CA TYR A 317 7.19 8.70 1.38
C TYR A 317 7.85 9.36 0.16
N PRO A 318 8.52 8.62 -0.74
CA PRO A 318 9.31 9.22 -1.83
C PRO A 318 8.43 9.73 -2.98
N ILE A 319 7.60 10.74 -2.70
CA ILE A 319 6.59 11.31 -3.59
C ILE A 319 7.14 12.32 -4.61
N ARG A 320 8.47 12.50 -4.68
CA ARG A 320 9.08 13.47 -5.59
C ARG A 320 9.20 12.92 -7.01
N LEU A 321 10.16 12.01 -7.25
CA LEU A 321 10.48 11.53 -8.59
C LEU A 321 9.68 10.28 -8.99
N GLY A 322 9.40 9.39 -8.03
CA GLY A 322 8.68 8.13 -8.28
C GLY A 322 7.37 8.29 -9.04
N PRO A 323 6.47 9.21 -8.63
CA PRO A 323 5.20 9.43 -9.33
C PRO A 323 5.35 9.86 -10.78
N TRP A 324 6.36 10.68 -11.10
CA TRP A 324 6.60 11.12 -12.49
C TRP A 324 7.06 9.96 -13.37
N ILE A 325 7.98 9.11 -12.86
CA ILE A 325 8.44 7.95 -13.63
C ILE A 325 7.25 7.03 -13.96
N TRP A 326 6.40 6.73 -12.98
CA TRP A 326 5.20 5.92 -13.21
C TRP A 326 4.17 6.62 -14.09
N ALA A 327 3.98 7.93 -13.93
CA ALA A 327 3.08 8.70 -14.77
C ALA A 327 3.50 8.63 -16.24
N THR A 328 4.78 8.83 -16.52
CA THR A 328 5.35 8.72 -17.87
C THR A 328 5.24 7.29 -18.40
N ALA A 329 5.55 6.28 -17.59
CA ALA A 329 5.45 4.87 -18.01
C ALA A 329 4.01 4.48 -18.38
N PHE A 330 3.02 4.87 -17.57
CA PHE A 330 1.61 4.60 -17.87
C PHE A 330 1.10 5.40 -19.07
N ALA A 331 1.53 6.66 -19.24
CA ALA A 331 1.19 7.46 -20.41
C ALA A 331 1.73 6.80 -21.69
N ALA A 332 3.02 6.45 -21.71
CA ALA A 332 3.65 5.79 -22.84
C ALA A 332 2.97 4.46 -23.18
N ALA A 333 2.64 3.65 -22.17
CA ALA A 333 1.91 2.41 -22.38
C ALA A 333 0.50 2.64 -22.95
N GLY A 334 -0.26 3.60 -22.42
CA GLY A 334 -1.60 3.93 -22.91
C GLY A 334 -1.59 4.42 -24.35
N LEU A 335 -0.66 5.31 -24.70
CA LEU A 335 -0.51 5.82 -26.06
C LEU A 335 0.00 4.75 -27.04
N ALA A 336 0.91 3.87 -26.61
CA ALA A 336 1.37 2.76 -27.44
C ALA A 336 0.25 1.75 -27.73
N VAL A 337 -0.62 1.47 -26.74
CA VAL A 337 -1.82 0.64 -26.95
C VAL A 337 -2.79 1.34 -27.90
N ALA A 338 -2.97 2.66 -27.80
CA ALA A 338 -3.81 3.41 -28.73
C ALA A 338 -3.31 3.32 -30.17
N VAL A 339 -2.00 3.42 -30.39
CA VAL A 339 -1.39 3.23 -31.73
C VAL A 339 -1.55 1.79 -32.22
N LEU A 340 -1.38 0.80 -31.34
CA LEU A 340 -1.53 -0.62 -31.69
C LEU A 340 -2.96 -0.98 -32.11
N LEU A 341 -3.95 -0.30 -31.54
CA LEU A 341 -5.38 -0.49 -31.80
C LEU A 341 -5.94 0.51 -32.81
N ASP A 342 -5.09 1.26 -33.50
CA ASP A 342 -5.45 2.26 -34.54
C ASP A 342 -6.37 3.40 -34.05
N GLU A 343 -6.39 3.66 -32.74
CA GLU A 343 -7.09 4.80 -32.12
C GLU A 343 -6.25 6.09 -32.16
N LEU A 344 -4.96 5.97 -32.51
CA LEU A 344 -4.01 7.09 -32.60
C LEU A 344 -2.99 6.79 -33.70
N SER A 345 -2.78 7.72 -34.64
CA SER A 345 -1.77 7.52 -35.68
C SER A 345 -0.34 7.70 -35.13
N ASN A 346 0.65 7.09 -35.81
CA ASN A 346 2.06 7.29 -35.47
C ASN A 346 2.51 8.75 -35.60
N GLU A 347 1.90 9.52 -36.51
CA GLU A 347 2.21 10.92 -36.74
C GLU A 347 1.73 11.81 -35.60
N GLU A 348 0.56 11.48 -35.01
CA GLU A 348 -0.02 12.21 -33.88
C GLU A 348 0.65 11.87 -32.54
N LEU A 349 1.33 10.72 -32.43
CA LEU A 349 1.90 10.22 -31.18
C LEU A 349 2.75 11.25 -30.43
N LEU A 350 3.63 11.97 -31.15
CA LEU A 350 4.50 12.97 -30.54
C LEU A 350 3.71 14.17 -30.00
N ALA A 351 2.81 14.72 -30.82
CA ALA A 351 1.99 15.88 -30.44
C ALA A 351 1.08 15.53 -29.25
N THR A 352 0.46 14.36 -29.28
CA THR A 352 -0.35 13.79 -28.19
C THR A 352 0.48 13.56 -26.93
N GLY A 353 1.69 13.03 -27.06
CA GLY A 353 2.61 12.84 -25.94
C GLY A 353 2.99 14.16 -25.26
N VAL A 354 3.23 15.21 -26.04
CA VAL A 354 3.51 16.56 -25.53
C VAL A 354 2.27 17.16 -24.85
N ALA A 355 1.10 17.07 -25.48
CA ALA A 355 -0.16 17.53 -24.88
C ALA A 355 -0.44 16.83 -23.54
N TRP A 356 -0.20 15.52 -23.48
CA TRP A 356 -0.35 14.75 -22.25
C TRP A 356 0.64 15.18 -21.16
N ALA A 357 1.90 15.42 -21.51
CA ALA A 357 2.90 15.93 -20.56
C ALA A 357 2.49 17.30 -20.00
N LEU A 358 1.98 18.20 -20.84
CA LEU A 358 1.45 19.51 -20.42
C LEU A 358 0.23 19.37 -19.50
N LEU A 359 -0.67 18.43 -19.78
CA LEU A 359 -1.79 18.09 -18.88
C LEU A 359 -1.29 17.67 -17.49
N LEU A 360 -0.30 16.78 -17.42
CA LEU A 360 0.26 16.33 -16.13
C LEU A 360 0.88 17.50 -15.34
N LEU A 361 1.57 18.42 -16.03
CA LEU A 361 2.07 19.66 -15.42
C LEU A 361 0.94 20.56 -14.95
N ALA A 362 -0.14 20.69 -15.72
CA ALA A 362 -1.33 21.46 -15.35
C ALA A 362 -2.02 20.87 -14.11
N VAL A 363 -2.20 19.55 -14.04
CA VAL A 363 -2.71 18.85 -12.85
C VAL A 363 -1.84 19.17 -11.63
N ARG A 364 -0.51 19.09 -11.77
CA ARG A 364 0.43 19.42 -10.70
C ARG A 364 0.30 20.88 -10.26
N GLY A 365 0.18 21.80 -11.20
CA GLY A 365 0.05 23.24 -10.98
C GLY A 365 -1.26 23.59 -10.27
N VAL A 366 -2.39 23.06 -10.73
CA VAL A 366 -3.70 23.27 -10.09
C VAL A 366 -3.69 22.72 -8.67
N PHE A 367 -3.10 21.55 -8.42
CA PHE A 367 -2.94 21.03 -7.07
C PHE A 367 -2.07 21.90 -6.17
N TYR A 368 -0.98 22.43 -6.71
CA TYR A 368 -0.08 23.33 -5.98
C TYR A 368 -0.83 24.58 -5.48
N VAL A 369 -1.68 25.16 -6.33
CA VAL A 369 -2.54 26.29 -5.99
C VAL A 369 -3.61 25.86 -4.99
N TYR A 370 -4.34 24.78 -5.29
CA TYR A 370 -5.38 24.21 -4.43
C TYR A 370 -4.90 23.98 -2.98
N ASN A 371 -3.69 23.45 -2.80
CA ASN A 371 -3.11 23.18 -1.47
C ASN A 371 -2.80 24.46 -0.67
N ARG A 372 -2.62 25.61 -1.33
CA ARG A 372 -2.36 26.91 -0.71
C ARG A 372 -3.61 27.75 -0.51
N MET A 373 -4.71 27.38 -1.16
CA MET A 373 -5.99 28.03 -0.97
C MET A 373 -6.52 27.77 0.44
N ARG A 374 -7.19 28.79 0.99
CA ARG A 374 -7.97 28.65 2.22
C ARG A 374 -9.02 27.57 2.03
N THR A 375 -9.29 26.81 3.09
CA THR A 375 -10.15 25.62 3.06
C THR A 375 -11.53 25.91 2.48
N GLU A 376 -12.09 27.10 2.73
CA GLU A 376 -13.40 27.53 2.25
C GLU A 376 -13.40 27.77 0.73
N THR A 377 -12.30 28.33 0.21
CA THR A 377 -12.15 28.68 -1.22
C THR A 377 -11.79 27.49 -2.10
N ARG A 378 -11.31 26.38 -1.52
CA ARG A 378 -10.98 25.14 -2.26
C ARG A 378 -12.17 24.56 -3.02
N ILE A 379 -13.40 24.94 -2.67
CA ILE A 379 -14.64 24.56 -3.37
C ILE A 379 -14.59 24.94 -4.86
N PHE A 380 -13.96 26.06 -5.22
CA PHE A 380 -13.90 26.55 -6.60
C PHE A 380 -12.81 25.88 -7.44
N ALA A 381 -11.68 25.51 -6.81
CA ALA A 381 -10.59 24.82 -7.52
C ALA A 381 -10.82 23.31 -7.66
N TYR A 382 -11.67 22.72 -6.81
CA TYR A 382 -12.01 21.29 -6.88
C TYR A 382 -12.62 20.84 -8.24
N PRO A 383 -13.61 21.54 -8.84
CA PRO A 383 -14.13 21.16 -10.15
C PRO A 383 -13.08 21.30 -11.26
N VAL A 384 -12.16 22.26 -11.20
CA VAL A 384 -11.06 22.35 -12.17
C VAL A 384 -10.17 21.11 -12.08
N LEU A 385 -9.82 20.71 -10.86
CA LEU A 385 -8.98 19.55 -10.62
C LEU A 385 -9.63 18.23 -11.08
N GLN A 386 -10.93 18.06 -10.81
CA GLN A 386 -11.68 16.92 -11.34
C GLN A 386 -11.85 17.02 -12.87
N GLY A 387 -12.05 18.21 -13.43
CA GLY A 387 -12.13 18.44 -14.86
C GLY A 387 -10.87 17.96 -15.58
N LEU A 388 -9.69 18.35 -15.09
CA LEU A 388 -8.41 17.85 -15.61
C LEU A 388 -8.25 16.34 -15.48
N ARG A 389 -8.79 15.73 -14.42
CA ARG A 389 -8.69 14.28 -14.21
C ARG A 389 -9.54 13.47 -15.20
N PHE A 390 -10.76 13.91 -15.48
CA PHE A 390 -11.68 13.18 -16.37
C PHE A 390 -11.59 13.66 -17.81
N GLY A 391 -11.62 14.97 -18.02
CA GLY A 391 -11.52 15.60 -19.33
C GLY A 391 -10.11 15.65 -19.90
N GLY A 392 -9.08 15.28 -19.14
CA GLY A 392 -7.71 15.19 -19.65
C GLY A 392 -7.59 14.24 -20.85
N VAL A 393 -8.35 13.15 -20.86
CA VAL A 393 -8.42 12.20 -22.00
C VAL A 393 -8.99 12.86 -23.26
N PHE A 394 -9.82 13.91 -23.11
CA PHE A 394 -10.40 14.64 -24.24
C PHE A 394 -9.38 15.49 -25.01
N LEU A 395 -8.19 15.71 -24.44
CA LEU A 395 -7.07 16.33 -25.15
C LEU A 395 -6.44 15.39 -26.19
N VAL A 396 -6.71 14.09 -26.08
CA VAL A 396 -6.14 13.05 -26.94
C VAL A 396 -7.22 12.46 -27.86
N PHE A 397 -8.38 12.16 -27.29
CA PHE A 397 -9.48 11.53 -28.02
C PHE A 397 -10.70 12.44 -28.00
N VAL A 398 -11.27 12.71 -29.16
CA VAL A 398 -12.45 13.58 -29.27
C VAL A 398 -13.64 12.86 -28.60
N PRO A 399 -14.25 13.42 -27.54
CA PRO A 399 -15.40 12.81 -26.91
C PRO A 399 -16.65 12.96 -27.78
N SER A 400 -17.59 12.04 -27.63
CA SER A 400 -18.95 12.25 -28.13
C SER A 400 -19.65 13.35 -27.33
N VAL A 401 -20.67 13.99 -27.91
CA VAL A 401 -21.44 15.04 -27.20
C VAL A 401 -22.07 14.48 -25.93
N LEU A 402 -22.61 13.27 -25.99
CA LEU A 402 -23.14 12.56 -24.83
C LEU A 402 -22.05 12.20 -23.81
N GLY A 403 -20.84 11.86 -24.29
CA GLY A 403 -19.67 11.66 -23.45
C GLY A 403 -19.29 12.90 -22.65
N VAL A 404 -19.35 14.09 -23.26
CA VAL A 404 -19.15 15.37 -22.56
C VAL A 404 -20.22 15.56 -21.50
N VAL A 405 -21.50 15.36 -21.82
CA VAL A 405 -22.62 15.44 -20.86
C VAL A 405 -22.42 14.47 -19.69
N LEU A 406 -21.99 13.23 -19.96
CA LEU A 406 -21.72 12.20 -18.97
C LEU A 406 -20.59 12.63 -18.01
N VAL A 407 -19.46 13.11 -18.54
CA VAL A 407 -18.33 13.59 -17.72
C VAL A 407 -18.71 14.82 -16.91
N LEU A 408 -19.44 15.79 -17.49
CA LEU A 408 -19.92 16.97 -16.77
C LEU A 408 -20.90 16.61 -15.65
N SER A 409 -21.76 15.62 -15.87
CA SER A 409 -22.69 15.12 -14.85
C SER A 409 -21.93 14.48 -13.69
N GLN A 410 -20.93 13.67 -13.99
CA GLN A 410 -20.04 13.08 -13.00
C GLN A 410 -19.23 14.14 -12.22
N LEU A 411 -18.73 15.16 -12.92
CA LEU A 411 -18.03 16.30 -12.34
C LEU A 411 -18.92 17.05 -11.35
N THR A 412 -20.14 17.38 -11.77
CA THR A 412 -21.13 18.10 -10.97
C THR A 412 -21.50 17.32 -9.72
N ALA A 413 -21.71 15.99 -9.84
CA ALA A 413 -22.00 15.14 -8.69
C ALA A 413 -20.86 15.10 -7.65
N MET A 414 -19.61 15.02 -8.12
CA MET A 414 -18.43 15.11 -7.24
C MET A 414 -18.32 16.46 -6.57
N TRP A 415 -18.54 17.54 -7.33
CA TRP A 415 -18.46 18.89 -6.83
C TRP A 415 -19.53 19.16 -5.77
N ALA A 416 -20.79 18.79 -6.04
CA ALA A 416 -21.90 18.91 -5.09
C ALA A 416 -21.60 18.16 -3.77
N THR A 417 -21.10 16.92 -3.86
CA THR A 417 -20.71 16.15 -2.65
C THR A 417 -19.59 16.83 -1.88
N TYR A 418 -18.63 17.44 -2.58
CA TYR A 418 -17.52 18.16 -1.97
C TYR A 418 -17.97 19.46 -1.30
N VAL A 419 -18.91 20.20 -1.92
CA VAL A 419 -19.55 21.39 -1.33
C VAL A 419 -20.25 21.01 -0.01
N VAL A 420 -21.10 19.98 -0.02
CA VAL A 420 -21.82 19.51 1.17
C VAL A 420 -20.82 19.18 2.30
N TYR A 421 -19.76 18.43 1.99
CA TYR A 421 -18.71 18.12 2.96
C TYR A 421 -18.03 19.36 3.55
N ARG A 422 -17.70 20.34 2.71
CA ARG A 422 -16.99 21.55 3.15
C ARG A 422 -17.87 22.52 3.94
N LEU A 423 -19.18 22.50 3.71
CA LEU A 423 -20.15 23.25 4.50
C LEU A 423 -20.55 22.53 5.81
N GLY A 424 -19.83 21.46 6.21
CA GLY A 424 -20.08 20.73 7.45
C GLY A 424 -21.19 19.68 7.35
N GLY A 425 -21.75 19.45 6.16
CA GLY A 425 -22.73 18.41 5.90
C GLY A 425 -22.10 17.01 5.88
N ARG A 426 -22.94 15.99 6.15
CA ARG A 426 -22.57 14.58 5.99
C ARG A 426 -22.51 14.23 4.51
N LYS A 427 -21.42 13.61 4.05
CA LYS A 427 -21.25 13.21 2.63
C LYS A 427 -22.34 12.25 2.16
N GLU A 428 -22.88 11.48 3.10
CA GLU A 428 -23.91 10.47 2.91
C GLU A 428 -25.29 11.10 2.67
N ALA A 429 -25.48 12.38 2.98
CA ALA A 429 -26.75 13.08 2.77
C ALA A 429 -27.10 13.22 1.27
N LEU A 430 -26.09 13.27 0.41
CA LEU A 430 -26.27 13.30 -1.04
C LEU A 430 -25.91 11.93 -1.62
N ASN A 431 -26.90 11.22 -2.16
CA ASN A 431 -26.62 10.05 -2.98
C ASN A 431 -25.97 10.49 -4.30
N ARG A 432 -24.63 10.52 -4.30
CA ARG A 432 -23.82 10.96 -5.43
C ARG A 432 -24.15 10.23 -6.72
N ASP A 433 -24.47 8.93 -6.63
CA ASP A 433 -24.77 8.10 -7.80
C ASP A 433 -26.10 8.50 -8.41
N LEU A 434 -27.14 8.63 -7.59
CA LEU A 434 -28.45 9.12 -8.03
C LEU A 434 -28.35 10.53 -8.61
N PHE A 435 -27.66 11.44 -7.91
CA PHE A 435 -27.50 12.82 -8.37
C PHE A 435 -26.78 12.90 -9.71
N GLY A 436 -25.70 12.13 -9.89
CA GLY A 436 -24.98 12.06 -11.18
C GLY A 436 -25.85 11.50 -12.31
N THR A 437 -26.65 10.46 -12.04
CA THR A 437 -27.60 9.92 -13.02
C THR A 437 -28.68 10.92 -13.39
N VAL A 438 -29.28 11.62 -12.42
CA VAL A 438 -30.30 12.65 -12.68
C VAL A 438 -29.70 13.78 -13.51
N ALA A 439 -28.51 14.26 -13.16
CA ALA A 439 -27.81 15.29 -13.94
C ALA A 439 -27.55 14.85 -15.38
N PHE A 440 -27.15 13.59 -15.59
CA PHE A 440 -26.94 13.02 -16.92
C PHE A 440 -28.24 12.95 -17.73
N LEU A 441 -29.33 12.44 -17.15
CA LEU A 441 -30.62 12.35 -17.83
C LEU A 441 -31.16 13.73 -18.22
N ILE A 442 -31.00 14.74 -17.36
CA ILE A 442 -31.38 16.12 -17.68
C ILE A 442 -30.55 16.65 -18.84
N GLY A 443 -29.22 16.49 -18.79
CA GLY A 443 -28.32 16.95 -19.86
C GLY A 443 -28.59 16.27 -21.20
N ALA A 444 -28.81 14.95 -21.20
CA ALA A 444 -29.14 14.18 -22.40
C ALA A 444 -30.51 14.57 -22.96
N GLY A 445 -31.52 14.79 -22.10
CA GLY A 445 -32.84 15.27 -22.50
C GLY A 445 -32.81 16.66 -23.12
N LEU A 446 -32.00 17.58 -22.58
CA LEU A 446 -31.78 18.90 -23.16
C LEU A 446 -31.13 18.80 -24.56
N LEU A 447 -30.13 17.92 -24.71
CA LEU A 447 -29.49 17.69 -26.00
C LEU A 447 -30.48 17.15 -27.05
N GLY A 448 -31.28 16.13 -26.70
CA GLY A 448 -32.29 15.58 -27.60
C GLY A 448 -33.35 16.62 -28.01
N MET A 449 -33.77 17.50 -27.08
CA MET A 449 -34.66 18.60 -27.43
C MET A 449 -34.02 19.59 -28.43
N THR A 450 -32.71 19.87 -28.31
CA THR A 450 -32.04 20.76 -29.26
C THR A 450 -31.96 20.18 -30.67
N GLU A 451 -31.76 18.86 -30.82
CA GLU A 451 -31.75 18.19 -32.13
C GLU A 451 -33.12 18.24 -32.80
N VAL A 452 -34.18 17.98 -32.04
CA VAL A 452 -35.57 18.05 -32.52
C VAL A 452 -35.93 19.48 -32.94
N LEU A 453 -35.55 20.49 -32.15
CA LEU A 453 -35.87 21.89 -32.42
C LEU A 453 -35.10 22.48 -33.60
N HIS A 454 -33.87 22.02 -33.87
CA HIS A 454 -33.03 22.55 -34.96
C HIS A 454 -33.10 21.69 -36.23
N GLY A 455 -34.07 20.79 -36.36
CA GLY A 455 -34.35 20.08 -37.61
C GLY A 455 -33.16 19.28 -38.16
N GLY A 456 -32.30 18.73 -37.30
CA GLY A 456 -31.14 17.96 -37.73
C GLY A 456 -29.97 18.78 -38.29
N VAL A 457 -29.88 20.09 -38.03
CA VAL A 457 -28.74 20.93 -38.48
C VAL A 457 -27.42 20.60 -37.76
N LEU A 458 -27.46 19.85 -36.66
CA LEU A 458 -26.28 19.16 -36.10
C LEU A 458 -26.16 17.73 -36.67
N ALA A 459 -26.42 17.55 -37.96
CA ALA A 459 -26.24 16.27 -38.63
C ALA A 459 -24.80 15.79 -38.44
N GLU A 460 -24.63 14.75 -37.64
CA GLU A 460 -23.38 14.03 -37.56
C GLU A 460 -22.96 13.60 -38.98
N PRO A 461 -21.64 13.54 -39.26
CA PRO A 461 -21.15 13.14 -40.57
C PRO A 461 -21.80 11.81 -41.01
N PRO A 462 -22.26 11.70 -42.27
CA PRO A 462 -22.97 10.52 -42.76
C PRO A 462 -22.10 9.27 -42.59
N GLY A 463 -22.66 8.24 -41.94
CA GLY A 463 -21.98 6.95 -41.69
C GLY A 463 -21.78 6.58 -40.22
N ARG A 464 -22.22 7.41 -39.26
CA ARG A 464 -22.24 7.07 -37.84
C ARG A 464 -23.63 6.58 -37.42
N GLU A 465 -23.69 5.41 -36.79
CA GLU A 465 -24.92 4.81 -36.26
C GLU A 465 -25.68 5.80 -35.37
N SER A 466 -27.00 5.63 -35.28
CA SER A 466 -27.88 6.60 -34.62
C SER A 466 -27.40 6.89 -33.19
N ALA A 467 -27.10 8.16 -32.90
CA ALA A 467 -26.67 8.62 -31.57
C ALA A 467 -27.58 8.08 -30.44
N THR A 468 -28.84 7.77 -30.76
CA THR A 468 -29.84 7.13 -29.91
C THR A 468 -29.46 5.73 -29.40
N GLU A 469 -28.88 4.86 -30.22
CA GLU A 469 -28.51 3.49 -29.79
C GLU A 469 -27.34 3.54 -28.80
N LEU A 470 -26.32 4.35 -29.09
CA LEU A 470 -25.21 4.59 -28.18
C LEU A 470 -25.66 5.27 -26.88
N CYS A 471 -26.65 6.17 -26.96
CA CYS A 471 -27.23 6.83 -25.80
C CYS A 471 -27.92 5.84 -24.87
N LEU A 472 -28.69 4.89 -25.42
CA LEU A 472 -29.34 3.82 -24.68
C LEU A 472 -28.34 2.84 -24.10
N VAL A 473 -27.32 2.43 -24.88
CA VAL A 473 -26.24 1.56 -24.39
C VAL A 473 -25.43 2.24 -23.29
N SER A 474 -25.08 3.52 -23.46
CA SER A 474 -24.34 4.31 -22.46
C SER A 474 -25.16 4.51 -21.19
N ALA A 475 -26.45 4.83 -21.31
CA ALA A 475 -27.36 4.96 -20.18
C ALA A 475 -27.58 3.62 -19.45
N LEU A 476 -27.68 2.52 -20.20
CA LEU A 476 -27.83 1.17 -19.67
C LEU A 476 -26.54 0.72 -18.95
N LEU A 477 -25.38 0.85 -19.60
CA LEU A 477 -24.08 0.52 -19.01
C LEU A 477 -23.80 1.37 -17.77
N TRP A 478 -24.12 2.66 -17.80
CA TRP A 478 -24.03 3.56 -16.66
C TRP A 478 -24.95 3.10 -15.51
N SER A 479 -26.21 2.80 -15.83
CA SER A 479 -27.19 2.34 -14.85
C SER A 479 -26.78 0.99 -14.25
N LEU A 480 -26.27 0.06 -15.05
CA LEU A 480 -25.74 -1.23 -14.60
C LEU A 480 -24.50 -1.04 -13.71
N ALA A 481 -23.56 -0.18 -14.12
CA ALA A 481 -22.33 0.10 -13.37
C ALA A 481 -22.60 0.79 -12.02
N ARG A 482 -23.68 1.56 -11.89
CA ARG A 482 -24.05 2.28 -10.66
C ARG A 482 -25.03 1.50 -9.78
N LEU A 483 -26.10 0.96 -10.36
CA LEU A 483 -27.16 0.24 -9.63
C LEU A 483 -26.76 -1.20 -9.29
N GLY A 484 -25.98 -1.86 -10.15
CA GLY A 484 -25.48 -3.22 -9.94
C GLY A 484 -24.47 -3.36 -8.79
N LYS A 485 -23.94 -2.25 -8.28
CA LYS A 485 -23.01 -2.24 -7.13
C LYS A 485 -23.68 -2.54 -5.81
N ALA A 486 -24.95 -2.16 -5.63
CA ALA A 486 -25.64 -2.31 -4.35
C ALA A 486 -25.78 -3.79 -3.91
N PRO A 487 -26.13 -4.76 -4.78
CA PRO A 487 -26.26 -6.16 -4.37
C PRO A 487 -24.93 -6.88 -4.19
N VAL A 488 -23.98 -6.72 -5.11
CA VAL A 488 -22.69 -7.44 -5.09
C VAL A 488 -21.83 -6.98 -3.91
N LEU A 489 -21.71 -5.66 -3.69
CA LEU A 489 -20.95 -5.13 -2.55
C LEU A 489 -21.61 -5.44 -1.21
N ARG A 490 -22.96 -5.51 -1.14
CA ARG A 490 -23.65 -5.98 0.07
C ARG A 490 -23.38 -7.45 0.36
N ARG A 491 -23.37 -8.33 -0.65
CA ARG A 491 -23.04 -9.76 -0.48
C ARG A 491 -21.59 -9.95 -0.06
N VAL A 492 -20.64 -9.22 -0.66
CA VAL A 492 -19.21 -9.31 -0.30
C VAL A 492 -18.96 -8.71 1.09
N LYS A 493 -19.56 -7.56 1.43
CA LYS A 493 -19.47 -7.00 2.79
C LYS A 493 -20.11 -7.93 3.82
N GLY A 494 -21.26 -8.53 3.52
CA GLY A 494 -21.91 -9.52 4.38
C GLY A 494 -21.02 -10.74 4.61
N ALA A 495 -20.41 -11.28 3.55
CA ALA A 495 -19.50 -12.43 3.62
C ALA A 495 -18.16 -12.12 4.33
N LEU A 496 -17.68 -10.88 4.26
CA LEU A 496 -16.47 -10.44 4.96
C LEU A 496 -16.75 -10.11 6.43
N ALA A 497 -17.91 -9.52 6.75
CA ALA A 497 -18.34 -9.24 8.11
C ALA A 497 -18.73 -10.52 8.87
N SER A 498 -19.20 -11.56 8.16
CA SER A 498 -19.53 -12.86 8.76
C SER A 498 -18.32 -13.76 9.00
N ARG A 499 -17.08 -13.35 8.69
CA ARG A 499 -15.88 -14.10 9.09
C ARG A 499 -15.59 -13.87 10.58
N PRO A 500 -15.86 -14.85 11.45
CA PRO A 500 -15.62 -14.70 12.88
C PRO A 500 -14.11 -14.77 13.11
N GLY A 501 -13.46 -13.63 13.38
CA GLY A 501 -12.05 -13.64 13.76
C GLY A 501 -11.25 -12.35 13.60
N ARG A 502 -11.74 -11.34 12.86
CA ARG A 502 -10.95 -10.10 12.64
C ARG A 502 -11.22 -8.95 13.59
N ASP A 503 -12.43 -8.82 14.15
CA ASP A 503 -12.76 -7.68 15.02
C ASP A 503 -12.33 -7.85 16.48
N ARG A 504 -11.95 -9.07 16.91
CA ARG A 504 -11.48 -9.28 18.30
C ARG A 504 -10.07 -8.79 18.59
N THR A 505 -9.26 -8.50 17.56
CA THR A 505 -7.88 -7.98 17.76
C THR A 505 -7.81 -6.45 17.78
N ALA A 506 -8.80 -5.74 17.24
CA ALA A 506 -8.81 -4.28 17.27
C ALA A 506 -9.32 -3.69 18.59
N ALA A 507 -10.23 -4.39 19.29
CA ALA A 507 -10.75 -3.94 20.58
C ALA A 507 -9.78 -4.16 21.76
N ALA A 508 -8.79 -5.05 21.63
CA ALA A 508 -7.85 -5.40 22.69
C ALA A 508 -6.55 -4.56 22.69
N VAL A 509 -6.43 -3.57 21.81
CA VAL A 509 -5.28 -2.64 21.73
C VAL A 509 -5.67 -1.21 22.16
N ALA A 510 -6.93 -1.00 22.55
CA ALA A 510 -7.45 0.28 23.02
C ALA A 510 -7.93 0.24 24.49
N SER A 511 -7.62 -0.83 25.22
CA SER A 511 -7.77 -1.01 26.67
C SER A 511 -6.44 -1.48 27.21
#